data_AF-J3MDB1-F1
#
_entry.id   AF-J3MDB1-F1
#
_cell.length_a   1.000
_cell.length_b   1.000
_cell.length_c   1.000
_cell.angle_alpha   90.00
_cell.angle_beta   90.00
_cell.angle_gamma   90.00
#
_symmetry.space_group_name_H-M   'P 1'
#
loop_
_entity.id
_entity.type
_entity.pdbx_description
1 polymer ?
#
loop_
_entity_poly.entity_id
_entity_poly.type
_entity_poly.pdbx_seq_one_letter_code
_entity_poly.pdbx_strand_id
1 'polypeptide(L)'
;MLDQSTRPPETAPGGDGGGGDGRSVDRVLFKNLVEMVPLVESLMDRRSNPSYSRRASMVYTPAPAKKNADLKGAKSPQSVSVKKRRDPGETGKKSTTDSNGENGTVAPISLLGGENKPKDKDEIVLLRDQIEELQKTLLEKEEALKSAESSVSEMNALYSTVDELRRQVAEKEALIKSTNSQLHNAKIMLADKQASLEKLEWEVRTSNKKVEDLQGDVSNMEFEIGSLMALFEKISENVSGDLQDGSLPSSYELESLQSASEIDKIEVEKIEQERVTYAGALAAARENPNEEHLNLAAEARLKLQVLVL
;
A
#
# COMPACT_ATOMS: atom_id res chain seq x y z
N MET A 1 -23.31 -56.69 -4.40
CA MET A 1 -23.48 -57.93 -3.61
C MET A 1 -22.18 -58.71 -3.75
N LEU A 2 -21.45 -59.06 -2.69
CA LEU A 2 -21.69 -58.87 -1.25
C LEU A 2 -20.58 -58.00 -0.60
N ASP A 3 -20.68 -57.82 0.72
CA ASP A 3 -19.90 -56.92 1.58
C ASP A 3 -19.20 -57.72 2.70
N GLN A 4 -18.37 -57.04 3.53
CA GLN A 4 -17.53 -57.44 4.68
C GLN A 4 -16.04 -57.15 4.41
N SER A 5 -15.36 -56.16 5.03
CA SER A 5 -15.35 -55.60 6.40
C SER A 5 -14.52 -56.41 7.41
N THR A 6 -13.32 -55.92 7.75
CA THR A 6 -12.54 -56.27 8.95
C THR A 6 -11.64 -55.10 9.39
N ARG A 7 -11.68 -54.73 10.68
CA ARG A 7 -10.85 -53.74 11.41
C ARG A 7 -11.17 -53.86 12.92
N PRO A 8 -10.33 -53.42 13.89
CA PRO A 8 -8.88 -53.19 13.91
C PRO A 8 -8.17 -54.35 14.65
N PRO A 9 -7.09 -54.11 15.44
CA PRO A 9 -7.30 -53.73 16.84
C PRO A 9 -6.58 -52.44 17.27
N GLU A 10 -6.98 -51.90 18.42
CA GLU A 10 -6.36 -50.75 19.08
C GLU A 10 -5.24 -51.19 20.05
N THR A 11 -4.24 -50.33 20.27
CA THR A 11 -3.31 -50.45 21.41
C THR A 11 -2.97 -49.10 22.03
N ALA A 12 -3.69 -48.77 23.10
CA ALA A 12 -3.22 -47.98 24.22
C ALA A 12 -3.68 -48.72 25.49
N PRO A 13 -2.90 -48.71 26.60
CA PRO A 13 -3.23 -47.72 27.63
C PRO A 13 -2.05 -47.23 28.49
N GLY A 14 -2.20 -46.02 29.03
CA GLY A 14 -1.45 -45.52 30.19
C GLY A 14 0.02 -45.10 29.95
N GLY A 15 0.57 -44.18 30.75
CA GLY A 15 -0.06 -43.40 31.82
C GLY A 15 0.99 -42.88 32.81
N ASP A 16 0.72 -41.71 33.39
CA ASP A 16 1.58 -41.00 34.36
C ASP A 16 2.93 -40.48 33.79
N GLY A 17 3.47 -39.33 34.20
CA GLY A 17 2.89 -38.29 35.05
C GLY A 17 3.86 -37.12 35.28
N GLY A 18 3.32 -35.91 35.46
CA GLY A 18 4.02 -34.78 36.11
C GLY A 18 4.81 -33.79 35.24
N GLY A 19 4.39 -32.51 35.30
CA GLY A 19 5.28 -31.33 35.30
C GLY A 19 5.90 -30.88 33.98
N GLY A 20 5.47 -29.71 33.46
CA GLY A 20 6.16 -29.08 32.33
C GLY A 20 5.39 -28.02 31.54
N ASP A 21 4.63 -27.12 32.19
CA ASP A 21 4.24 -25.89 31.48
C ASP A 21 5.50 -25.04 31.24
N GLY A 22 5.91 -24.92 29.98
CA GLY A 22 7.21 -24.35 29.65
C GLY A 22 7.69 -24.66 28.24
N ARG A 23 7.36 -23.78 27.29
CA ARG A 23 8.06 -23.63 26.00
C ARG A 23 8.09 -24.88 25.11
N SER A 24 6.95 -25.24 24.54
CA SER A 24 6.93 -25.73 23.15
C SER A 24 7.33 -24.59 22.20
N VAL A 25 8.63 -24.22 22.19
CA VAL A 25 9.18 -23.34 21.14
C VAL A 25 8.89 -24.03 19.82
N ASP A 26 8.17 -23.35 18.93
CA ASP A 26 7.84 -23.90 17.61
C ASP A 26 9.13 -24.40 16.94
N ARG A 27 9.11 -25.66 16.50
CA ARG A 27 10.27 -26.31 15.89
C ARG A 27 10.66 -25.62 14.58
N VAL A 28 9.71 -24.97 13.90
CA VAL A 28 9.96 -24.14 12.73
C VAL A 28 10.65 -22.83 13.15
N LEU A 29 10.13 -22.12 14.16
CA LEU A 29 10.79 -20.92 14.72
C LEU A 29 12.23 -21.21 15.22
N PHE A 30 12.44 -22.32 15.94
CA PHE A 30 13.77 -22.73 16.39
C PHE A 30 14.71 -23.03 15.22
N LYS A 31 14.23 -23.79 14.22
CA LYS A 31 15.00 -24.08 13.01
C LYS A 31 15.38 -22.79 12.25
N ASN A 32 14.43 -21.89 12.02
CA ASN A 32 14.65 -20.62 11.36
C ASN A 32 15.67 -19.75 12.11
N LEU A 33 15.62 -19.74 13.46
CA LEU A 33 16.57 -19.01 14.29
C LEU A 33 17.99 -19.59 14.19
N VAL A 34 18.13 -20.92 14.14
CA VAL A 34 19.42 -21.61 13.93
C VAL A 34 19.98 -21.36 12.53
N GLU A 35 19.15 -21.46 11.48
CA GLU A 35 19.56 -21.20 10.09
C GLU A 35 19.99 -19.74 9.85
N MET A 36 19.50 -18.80 10.66
CA MET A 36 19.92 -17.40 10.64
C MET A 36 21.30 -17.14 11.25
N VAL A 37 21.84 -18.01 12.12
CA VAL A 37 23.11 -17.72 12.83
C VAL A 37 24.30 -17.53 11.87
N PRO A 38 24.60 -18.45 10.92
CA PRO A 38 25.72 -18.26 9.99
C PRO A 38 25.54 -17.05 9.05
N LEU A 39 24.29 -16.66 8.77
CA LEU A 39 23.97 -15.49 7.95
C LEU A 39 24.24 -14.19 8.70
N VAL A 40 23.94 -14.15 10.00
CA VAL A 40 24.26 -13.01 10.89
C VAL A 40 25.77 -12.92 11.14
N GLU A 41 26.44 -14.05 11.35
CA GLU A 41 27.90 -14.14 11.50
C GLU A 41 28.62 -13.61 10.26
N SER A 42 28.28 -14.12 9.06
CA SER A 42 28.80 -13.60 7.79
C SER A 42 28.49 -12.11 7.56
N LEU A 43 27.34 -11.63 8.03
CA LEU A 43 26.98 -10.20 7.98
C LEU A 43 27.78 -9.35 8.98
N MET A 44 28.24 -9.92 10.09
CA MET A 44 29.12 -9.25 11.05
C MET A 44 30.56 -9.19 10.54
N ASP A 45 31.10 -10.29 10.02
CA ASP A 45 32.42 -10.34 9.38
C ASP A 45 32.54 -9.31 8.26
N ARG A 46 31.52 -9.19 7.41
CA ARG A 46 31.53 -8.22 6.29
C ARG A 46 31.50 -6.76 6.75
N ARG A 47 31.02 -6.46 7.97
CA ARG A 47 31.07 -5.10 8.56
C ARG A 47 32.46 -4.72 9.09
N SER A 48 33.39 -5.66 9.22
CA SER A 48 34.78 -5.36 9.65
C SER A 48 35.56 -4.54 8.62
N ASN A 49 35.09 -4.45 7.36
CA ASN A 49 35.69 -3.63 6.30
C ASN A 49 35.25 -2.16 6.40
N PRO A 50 36.10 -1.20 6.83
CA PRO A 50 35.69 0.17 7.12
C PRO A 50 35.54 1.07 5.87
N SER A 51 35.58 0.50 4.67
CA SER A 51 35.75 1.22 3.41
C SER A 51 34.55 2.07 2.96
N TYR A 52 33.37 1.93 3.58
CA TYR A 52 32.18 2.72 3.23
C TYR A 52 32.11 4.04 4.03
N SER A 53 32.99 4.98 3.71
CA SER A 53 32.83 6.36 4.16
C SER A 53 31.57 6.97 3.54
N ARG A 54 30.59 7.32 4.38
CA ARG A 54 29.32 7.95 3.96
C ARG A 54 29.57 9.36 3.41
N ARG A 55 29.90 9.45 2.12
CA ARG A 55 29.83 10.71 1.35
C ARG A 55 28.36 11.13 1.17
N ALA A 56 27.80 11.72 2.21
CA ALA A 56 26.54 12.45 2.12
C ALA A 56 26.75 13.72 1.28
N SER A 57 26.32 13.68 0.01
CA SER A 57 26.33 14.84 -0.87
C SER A 57 25.26 15.84 -0.45
N MET A 58 25.63 16.83 0.38
CA MET A 58 24.79 17.98 0.66
C MET A 58 24.59 18.82 -0.61
N VAL A 59 23.46 18.61 -1.29
CA VAL A 59 22.97 19.52 -2.33
C VAL A 59 22.36 20.73 -1.63
N TYR A 60 23.13 21.82 -1.54
CA TYR A 60 22.65 23.08 -0.95
C TYR A 60 21.61 23.72 -1.88
N THR A 61 20.34 23.68 -1.50
CA THR A 61 19.27 24.46 -2.13
C THR A 61 19.13 25.82 -1.42
N PRO A 62 19.38 26.95 -2.12
CA PRO A 62 19.16 28.27 -1.53
C PRO A 62 17.68 28.47 -1.18
N ALA A 63 17.40 28.91 0.05
CA ALA A 63 16.02 29.16 0.49
C ALA A 63 15.37 30.31 -0.32
N PRO A 64 14.08 30.21 -0.69
CA PRO A 64 13.41 31.25 -1.47
C PRO A 64 13.28 32.55 -0.66
N ALA A 65 13.72 33.66 -1.26
CA ALA A 65 13.67 34.97 -0.62
C ALA A 65 12.22 35.43 -0.40
N LYS A 66 11.88 35.76 0.86
CA LYS A 66 10.60 36.39 1.21
C LYS A 66 10.53 37.77 0.54
N LYS A 67 9.56 37.96 -0.37
CA LYS A 67 9.26 39.27 -0.95
C LYS A 67 8.16 39.94 -0.14
N ASN A 68 8.44 41.13 0.39
CA ASN A 68 7.40 42.05 0.84
C ASN A 68 6.65 42.60 -0.39
N ALA A 69 5.39 42.99 -0.21
CA ALA A 69 4.58 43.58 -1.26
C ALA A 69 4.94 45.05 -1.52
N ASP A 70 4.53 45.54 -2.70
CA ASP A 70 4.53 46.93 -3.15
C ASP A 70 5.92 47.63 -3.29
N LEU A 71 6.24 48.38 -4.34
CA LEU A 71 5.40 49.21 -5.21
C LEU A 71 5.84 49.21 -6.70
N LYS A 72 4.85 49.28 -7.60
CA LYS A 72 4.79 50.21 -8.76
C LYS A 72 6.03 50.33 -9.68
N GLY A 73 6.12 49.46 -10.69
CA GLY A 73 7.02 49.62 -11.86
C GLY A 73 6.39 49.07 -13.14
N ALA A 74 6.43 49.82 -14.24
CA ALA A 74 5.68 49.52 -15.48
C ALA A 74 6.56 48.97 -16.63
N LYS A 75 5.88 48.48 -17.68
CA LYS A 75 6.35 48.11 -19.04
C LYS A 75 6.72 46.64 -19.29
N SER A 76 5.84 45.97 -20.05
CA SER A 76 6.21 45.09 -21.19
C SER A 76 6.82 45.95 -22.33
N PRO A 77 7.49 45.41 -23.39
CA PRO A 77 7.27 44.09 -24.00
C PRO A 77 8.51 43.35 -24.60
N GLN A 78 8.22 42.27 -25.33
CA GLN A 78 8.90 41.78 -26.57
C GLN A 78 10.23 40.98 -26.57
N SER A 79 10.09 39.72 -27.02
CA SER A 79 10.75 39.07 -28.19
C SER A 79 12.28 39.05 -28.41
N VAL A 80 12.83 37.82 -28.45
CA VAL A 80 13.97 37.27 -29.25
C VAL A 80 15.15 38.13 -29.73
N SER A 81 16.37 37.73 -29.35
CA SER A 81 17.60 37.62 -30.20
C SER A 81 18.73 36.95 -29.37
N VAL A 82 19.52 35.96 -29.82
CA VAL A 82 20.44 35.81 -30.98
C VAL A 82 21.80 36.51 -30.82
N LYS A 83 22.85 35.70 -30.55
CA LYS A 83 24.30 35.85 -30.87
C LYS A 83 24.94 34.45 -30.69
N LYS A 84 25.62 33.76 -31.65
CA LYS A 84 26.70 34.12 -32.61
C LYS A 84 27.98 34.54 -31.87
N ARG A 85 29.20 34.03 -32.13
CA ARG A 85 29.85 33.32 -33.28
C ARG A 85 30.70 32.12 -32.75
N ARG A 86 31.52 31.35 -33.50
CA ARG A 86 32.19 31.55 -34.81
C ARG A 86 32.50 30.22 -35.51
N ASP A 87 32.36 30.22 -36.84
CA ASP A 87 32.87 29.21 -37.76
C ASP A 87 33.18 29.87 -39.14
N PRO A 88 34.25 29.45 -39.85
CA PRO A 88 34.45 29.62 -41.30
C PRO A 88 34.54 28.23 -41.98
N GLY A 89 33.81 27.90 -43.05
CA GLY A 89 33.51 28.70 -44.24
C GLY A 89 34.76 28.84 -45.12
N GLU A 90 34.81 28.38 -46.38
CA GLU A 90 33.86 27.62 -47.23
C GLU A 90 34.70 26.62 -48.10
N THR A 91 34.34 26.00 -49.25
CA THR A 91 33.23 26.11 -50.23
C THR A 91 33.12 24.80 -51.05
N GLY A 92 32.04 24.62 -51.83
CA GLY A 92 32.16 24.08 -53.20
C GLY A 92 32.05 22.57 -53.45
N LYS A 93 30.82 22.01 -53.39
CA LYS A 93 30.49 20.80 -54.18
C LYS A 93 30.10 21.21 -55.60
N LYS A 94 30.71 20.59 -56.63
CA LYS A 94 30.30 20.70 -58.04
C LYS A 94 29.77 19.35 -58.53
N SER A 95 28.77 19.36 -59.40
CA SER A 95 28.07 18.18 -59.90
C SER A 95 28.51 17.76 -61.31
N THR A 96 27.95 16.63 -61.76
CA THR A 96 27.65 16.25 -63.16
C THR A 96 28.80 15.93 -64.13
N THR A 97 28.87 14.63 -64.46
CA THR A 97 28.83 14.10 -65.85
C THR A 97 30.14 13.97 -66.65
N ASP A 98 30.52 12.70 -66.81
CA ASP A 98 30.99 12.01 -68.03
C ASP A 98 31.70 12.79 -69.14
N SER A 99 32.95 12.41 -69.40
CA SER A 99 33.54 12.44 -70.75
C SER A 99 34.63 11.36 -70.92
N ASN A 100 34.51 10.58 -71.98
CA ASN A 100 35.52 9.61 -72.45
C ASN A 100 36.79 10.31 -72.98
N GLY A 101 37.98 9.71 -72.85
CA GLY A 101 39.25 10.38 -73.21
C GLY A 101 40.55 9.56 -73.12
N GLU A 102 40.72 8.59 -74.02
CA GLU A 102 41.98 8.19 -74.69
C GLU A 102 43.32 7.98 -73.91
N ASN A 103 43.75 6.71 -73.88
CA ASN A 103 45.08 6.23 -74.34
C ASN A 103 46.36 6.98 -73.89
N GLY A 104 46.74 6.85 -72.61
CA GLY A 104 48.10 7.15 -72.14
C GLY A 104 49.08 5.98 -72.34
N THR A 105 49.82 5.95 -73.45
CA THR A 105 50.80 4.88 -73.74
C THR A 105 51.99 4.88 -72.76
N VAL A 106 52.04 3.91 -71.85
CA VAL A 106 53.22 3.66 -70.99
C VAL A 106 54.23 2.79 -71.74
N ALA A 107 55.34 3.39 -72.17
CA ALA A 107 56.44 2.64 -72.76
C ALA A 107 57.18 1.82 -71.67
N PRO A 108 57.57 0.55 -71.93
CA PRO A 108 58.37 -0.21 -71.00
C PRO A 108 59.79 0.34 -70.95
N ILE A 109 60.24 0.77 -69.77
CA ILE A 109 61.66 1.07 -69.55
C ILE A 109 62.42 -0.25 -69.46
N SER A 110 63.05 -0.63 -70.57
CA SER A 110 63.95 -1.78 -70.65
C SER A 110 65.12 -1.65 -69.66
N LEU A 111 65.54 -2.78 -69.11
CA LEU A 111 66.67 -2.86 -68.17
C LEU A 111 67.94 -2.28 -68.81
N LEU A 112 68.61 -1.37 -68.09
CA LEU A 112 70.02 -1.06 -68.36
C LEU A 112 70.90 -1.81 -67.36
N GLY A 113 71.42 -2.96 -67.78
CA GLY A 113 72.37 -3.73 -66.99
C GLY A 113 73.79 -3.16 -67.12
N GLY A 114 74.43 -2.83 -66.00
CA GLY A 114 75.82 -2.40 -65.94
C GLY A 114 76.35 -2.38 -64.51
N GLU A 115 77.54 -2.92 -64.30
CA GLU A 115 78.34 -2.82 -63.06
C GLU A 115 77.62 -3.11 -61.73
N ASN A 116 77.43 -4.40 -61.41
CA ASN A 116 77.14 -4.81 -60.03
C ASN A 116 78.34 -4.48 -59.12
N LYS A 117 78.25 -3.46 -58.26
CA LYS A 117 79.21 -3.33 -57.14
C LYS A 117 78.83 -4.32 -56.03
N PRO A 118 79.78 -4.69 -55.16
CA PRO A 118 79.45 -5.49 -53.97
C PRO A 118 78.44 -4.75 -53.06
N LYS A 119 78.62 -3.44 -52.89
CA LYS A 119 77.75 -2.59 -52.05
C LYS A 119 76.26 -2.71 -52.38
N ASP A 120 75.92 -2.70 -53.66
CA ASP A 120 74.53 -2.75 -54.12
C ASP A 120 73.88 -4.10 -53.76
N LYS A 121 74.67 -5.18 -53.65
CA LYS A 121 74.21 -6.50 -53.18
C LYS A 121 74.05 -6.53 -51.66
N ASP A 122 75.00 -5.94 -50.94
CA ASP A 122 74.94 -5.83 -49.47
C ASP A 122 73.71 -5.00 -49.04
N GLU A 123 73.39 -3.93 -49.78
CA GLU A 123 72.19 -3.11 -49.60
C GLU A 123 70.91 -3.88 -49.92
N ILE A 124 70.89 -4.69 -50.99
CA ILE A 124 69.77 -5.60 -51.30
C ILE A 124 69.56 -6.67 -50.20
N VAL A 125 70.61 -7.12 -49.52
CA VAL A 125 70.48 -8.02 -48.35
C VAL A 125 69.87 -7.27 -47.17
N LEU A 126 70.41 -6.10 -46.79
CA LEU A 126 69.85 -5.28 -45.70
C LEU A 126 68.37 -4.91 -45.91
N LEU A 127 67.97 -4.62 -47.16
CA LEU A 127 66.57 -4.35 -47.50
C LEU A 127 65.68 -5.60 -47.40
N ARG A 128 66.21 -6.80 -47.66
CA ARG A 128 65.48 -8.07 -47.44
C ARG A 128 65.28 -8.35 -45.96
N ASP A 129 66.33 -8.19 -45.17
CA ASP A 129 66.30 -8.39 -43.72
C ASP A 129 65.29 -7.44 -43.07
N GLN A 130 65.24 -6.16 -43.51
CA GLN A 130 64.23 -5.19 -43.09
C GLN A 130 62.81 -5.57 -43.53
N ILE A 131 62.62 -6.12 -44.74
CA ILE A 131 61.31 -6.59 -45.21
C ILE A 131 60.83 -7.78 -44.36
N GLU A 132 61.72 -8.71 -44.00
CA GLU A 132 61.39 -9.87 -43.17
C GLU A 132 61.09 -9.48 -41.71
N GLU A 133 61.82 -8.51 -41.15
CA GLU A 133 61.50 -7.93 -39.83
C GLU A 133 60.17 -7.17 -39.84
N LEU A 134 59.89 -6.38 -40.89
CA LEU A 134 58.59 -5.71 -41.07
C LEU A 134 57.44 -6.71 -41.23
N GLN A 135 57.61 -7.78 -42.01
CA GLN A 135 56.62 -8.86 -42.13
C GLN A 135 56.37 -9.57 -40.79
N LYS A 136 57.42 -9.85 -40.02
CA LYS A 136 57.30 -10.44 -38.68
C LYS A 136 56.53 -9.53 -37.72
N THR A 137 56.84 -8.24 -37.69
CA THR A 137 56.11 -7.28 -36.84
C THR A 137 54.66 -7.08 -37.30
N LEU A 138 54.37 -7.14 -38.61
CA LEU A 138 53.01 -7.11 -39.13
C LEU A 138 52.18 -8.29 -38.58
N LEU A 139 52.71 -9.51 -38.64
CA LEU A 139 52.06 -10.72 -38.12
C LEU A 139 51.80 -10.64 -36.62
N GLU A 140 52.76 -10.12 -35.84
CA GLU A 140 52.58 -9.86 -34.40
C GLU A 140 51.44 -8.85 -34.14
N LYS A 141 51.32 -7.79 -34.96
CA LYS A 141 50.20 -6.83 -34.85
C LYS A 141 48.87 -7.43 -35.29
N GLU A 142 48.84 -8.29 -36.29
CA GLU A 142 47.62 -9.02 -36.67
C GLU A 142 47.15 -9.99 -35.58
N GLU A 143 48.05 -10.70 -34.91
CA GLU A 143 47.70 -11.60 -33.80
C GLU A 143 47.20 -10.80 -32.58
N ALA A 144 47.89 -9.70 -32.22
CA ALA A 144 47.43 -8.79 -31.18
C ALA A 144 46.07 -8.15 -31.50
N LEU A 145 45.79 -7.84 -32.77
CA LEU A 145 44.50 -7.32 -33.22
C LEU A 145 43.39 -8.37 -33.10
N LYS A 146 43.63 -9.61 -33.55
CA LYS A 146 42.68 -10.74 -33.39
C LYS A 146 42.38 -11.01 -31.90
N SER A 147 43.39 -10.90 -31.04
CA SER A 147 43.22 -11.00 -29.57
C SER A 147 42.34 -9.88 -29.01
N ALA A 148 42.54 -8.63 -29.46
CA ALA A 148 41.71 -7.50 -29.07
C ALA A 148 40.26 -7.64 -29.57
N GLU A 149 40.04 -8.13 -30.80
CA GLU A 149 38.70 -8.41 -31.35
C GLU A 149 37.96 -9.50 -30.57
N SER A 150 38.66 -10.55 -30.12
CA SER A 150 38.10 -11.56 -29.21
C SER A 150 37.69 -10.93 -27.87
N SER A 151 38.56 -10.12 -27.26
CA SER A 151 38.28 -9.46 -25.98
C SER A 151 37.11 -8.46 -26.08
N VAL A 152 36.97 -7.74 -27.21
CA VAL A 152 35.81 -6.89 -27.48
C VAL A 152 34.52 -7.73 -27.63
N SER A 153 34.61 -8.91 -28.24
CA SER A 153 33.47 -9.82 -28.39
C SER A 153 33.01 -10.40 -27.04
N GLU A 154 33.95 -10.80 -26.18
CA GLU A 154 33.69 -11.20 -24.79
C GLU A 154 33.09 -10.06 -23.97
N MET A 155 33.64 -8.84 -24.08
CA MET A 155 33.12 -7.64 -23.42
C MET A 155 31.68 -7.32 -23.85
N ASN A 156 31.33 -7.50 -25.13
CA ASN A 156 29.95 -7.33 -25.62
C ASN A 156 29.00 -8.37 -25.04
N ALA A 157 29.44 -9.62 -24.88
CA ALA A 157 28.66 -10.65 -24.19
C ALA A 157 28.46 -10.30 -22.69
N LEU A 158 29.50 -9.79 -22.02
CA LEU A 158 29.40 -9.32 -20.64
C LEU A 158 28.42 -8.16 -20.51
N TYR A 159 28.44 -7.15 -21.39
CA TYR A 159 27.44 -6.07 -21.37
C TYR A 159 26.01 -6.58 -21.50
N SER A 160 25.76 -7.54 -22.40
CA SER A 160 24.45 -8.19 -22.54
C SER A 160 23.98 -8.84 -21.23
N THR A 161 24.85 -9.57 -20.53
CA THR A 161 24.51 -10.16 -19.21
C THR A 161 24.30 -9.11 -18.12
N VAL A 162 25.02 -7.98 -18.14
CA VAL A 162 24.83 -6.87 -17.20
C VAL A 162 23.48 -6.18 -17.40
N ASP A 163 23.03 -5.99 -18.64
CA ASP A 163 21.74 -5.38 -18.93
C ASP A 163 20.55 -6.33 -18.63
N GLU A 164 20.71 -7.64 -18.85
CA GLU A 164 19.75 -8.64 -18.36
C GLU A 164 19.66 -8.66 -16.82
N LEU A 165 20.80 -8.58 -16.11
CA LEU A 165 20.80 -8.47 -14.65
C LEU A 165 20.14 -7.17 -14.16
N ARG A 166 20.36 -6.03 -14.85
CA ARG A 166 19.64 -4.77 -14.58
C ARG A 166 18.14 -4.91 -14.76
N ARG A 167 17.70 -5.60 -15.82
CA ARG A 167 16.28 -5.91 -16.08
C ARG A 167 15.67 -6.73 -14.93
N GLN A 168 16.34 -7.79 -14.49
CA GLN A 168 15.89 -8.63 -13.37
C GLN A 168 15.84 -7.87 -12.02
N VAL A 169 16.77 -6.94 -11.78
CA VAL A 169 16.74 -6.07 -10.59
C VAL A 169 15.52 -5.15 -10.64
N ALA A 170 15.25 -4.50 -11.77
CA ALA A 170 14.08 -3.63 -11.94
C ALA A 170 12.76 -4.39 -11.79
N GLU A 171 12.68 -5.63 -12.31
CA GLU A 171 11.53 -6.52 -12.16
C GLU A 171 11.29 -6.92 -10.70
N LYS A 172 12.34 -7.30 -9.96
CA LYS A 172 12.23 -7.61 -8.52
C LYS A 172 11.93 -6.38 -7.67
N GLU A 173 12.45 -5.21 -8.02
CA GLU A 173 12.06 -3.95 -7.38
C GLU A 173 10.57 -3.64 -7.59
N ALA A 174 10.04 -3.85 -8.79
CA ALA A 174 8.62 -3.66 -9.07
C ALA A 174 7.74 -4.63 -8.26
N LEU A 175 8.15 -5.90 -8.15
CA LEU A 175 7.49 -6.89 -7.31
C LEU A 175 7.49 -6.48 -5.82
N ILE A 176 8.64 -6.04 -5.29
CA ILE A 176 8.78 -5.56 -3.89
C ILE A 176 7.90 -4.32 -3.63
N LYS A 177 7.80 -3.40 -4.60
CA LYS A 177 6.92 -2.23 -4.51
C LYS A 177 5.44 -2.65 -4.50
N SER A 178 5.08 -3.65 -5.30
CA SER A 178 3.72 -4.22 -5.34
C SER A 178 3.34 -4.92 -4.03
N THR A 179 4.17 -5.82 -3.52
CA THR A 179 3.89 -6.57 -2.28
C THR A 179 3.87 -5.66 -1.04
N ASN A 180 4.74 -4.65 -0.97
CA ASN A 180 4.68 -3.65 0.09
C ASN A 180 3.38 -2.81 0.03
N SER A 181 2.88 -2.49 -1.17
CA SER A 181 1.60 -1.80 -1.34
C SER A 181 0.42 -2.66 -0.86
N GLN A 182 0.40 -3.94 -1.23
CA GLN A 182 -0.58 -4.92 -0.75
C GLN A 182 -0.54 -5.09 0.78
N LEU A 183 0.66 -5.20 1.36
CA LEU A 183 0.85 -5.28 2.81
C LEU A 183 0.37 -4.02 3.54
N HIS A 184 0.59 -2.83 2.97
CA HIS A 184 0.11 -1.59 3.55
C HIS A 184 -1.42 -1.49 3.54
N ASN A 185 -2.05 -1.86 2.42
CA ASN A 185 -3.51 -1.95 2.30
C ASN A 185 -4.10 -2.97 3.30
N ALA A 186 -3.53 -4.18 3.38
CA ALA A 186 -3.93 -5.18 4.36
C ALA A 186 -3.82 -4.68 5.81
N LYS A 187 -2.79 -3.88 6.14
CA LYS A 187 -2.65 -3.26 7.45
C LYS A 187 -3.73 -2.20 7.75
N ILE A 188 -4.16 -1.44 6.75
CA ILE A 188 -5.27 -0.48 6.90
C ILE A 188 -6.57 -1.25 7.16
N MET A 189 -6.91 -2.24 6.32
CA MET A 189 -8.11 -3.07 6.52
C MET A 189 -8.12 -3.77 7.89
N LEU A 190 -6.96 -4.22 8.39
CA LEU A 190 -6.87 -4.82 9.72
C LEU A 190 -7.20 -3.82 10.83
N ALA A 191 -6.76 -2.56 10.71
CA ALA A 191 -7.10 -1.50 11.65
C ALA A 191 -8.60 -1.14 11.60
N ASP A 192 -9.19 -1.07 10.41
CA ASP A 192 -10.64 -0.83 10.24
C ASP A 192 -11.47 -1.95 10.86
N LYS A 193 -11.03 -3.21 10.73
CA LYS A 193 -11.67 -4.37 11.38
C LYS A 193 -11.49 -4.36 12.90
N GLN A 194 -10.32 -3.96 13.41
CA GLN A 194 -10.08 -3.81 14.84
C GLN A 194 -11.00 -2.73 15.45
N ALA A 195 -11.09 -1.54 14.84
CA ALA A 195 -11.99 -0.48 15.30
C ALA A 195 -13.48 -0.89 15.22
N SER A 196 -13.85 -1.68 14.20
CA SER A 196 -15.20 -2.26 14.10
C SER A 196 -15.51 -3.27 15.23
N LEU A 197 -14.51 -4.05 15.64
CA LEU A 197 -14.62 -5.02 16.73
C LEU A 197 -14.74 -4.30 18.08
N GLU A 198 -13.87 -3.33 18.37
CA GLU A 198 -13.92 -2.53 19.59
C GLU A 198 -15.25 -1.78 19.76
N LYS A 199 -15.81 -1.26 18.66
CA LYS A 199 -17.16 -0.67 18.64
C LYS A 199 -18.22 -1.71 19.02
N LEU A 200 -18.20 -2.89 18.39
CA LEU A 200 -19.18 -3.95 18.66
C LEU A 200 -19.06 -4.47 20.11
N GLU A 201 -17.84 -4.60 20.63
CA GLU A 201 -17.60 -5.00 22.02
C GLU A 201 -18.17 -3.96 23.01
N TRP A 202 -18.04 -2.67 22.70
CA TRP A 202 -18.64 -1.59 23.48
C TRP A 202 -20.18 -1.59 23.42
N GLU A 203 -20.76 -1.86 22.24
CA GLU A 203 -22.21 -2.03 22.05
C GLU A 203 -22.73 -3.26 22.81
N VAL A 204 -21.99 -4.38 22.81
CA VAL A 204 -22.32 -5.58 23.60
C VAL A 204 -22.23 -5.29 25.10
N ARG A 205 -21.15 -4.68 25.59
CA ARG A 205 -21.00 -4.34 27.03
C ARG A 205 -22.09 -3.38 27.51
N THR A 206 -22.43 -2.35 26.74
CA THR A 206 -23.48 -1.39 27.10
C THR A 206 -24.90 -1.96 26.95
N SER A 207 -25.11 -2.94 26.07
CA SER A 207 -26.35 -3.72 26.01
C SER A 207 -26.48 -4.67 27.21
N ASN A 208 -25.44 -5.42 27.55
CA ASN A 208 -25.44 -6.34 28.69
C ASN A 208 -25.71 -5.61 30.01
N LYS A 209 -25.07 -4.44 30.20
CA LYS A 209 -25.32 -3.57 31.36
C LYS A 209 -26.81 -3.24 31.52
N LYS A 210 -27.51 -2.89 30.43
CA LYS A 210 -28.97 -2.61 30.45
C LYS A 210 -29.81 -3.85 30.74
N VAL A 211 -29.38 -5.04 30.29
CA VAL A 211 -30.06 -6.30 30.60
C VAL A 211 -29.92 -6.63 32.10
N GLU A 212 -28.74 -6.42 32.69
CA GLU A 212 -28.54 -6.54 34.15
C GLU A 212 -29.43 -5.57 34.93
N ASP A 213 -29.51 -4.30 34.48
CA ASP A 213 -30.31 -3.26 35.15
C ASP A 213 -31.80 -3.61 35.10
N LEU A 214 -32.33 -3.95 33.91
CA LEU A 214 -33.72 -4.39 33.73
C LEU A 214 -34.04 -5.69 34.48
N GLN A 215 -33.08 -6.60 34.63
CA GLN A 215 -33.24 -7.80 35.46
C GLN A 215 -33.38 -7.44 36.94
N GLY A 216 -32.64 -6.44 37.42
CA GLY A 216 -32.79 -5.86 38.76
C GLY A 216 -34.17 -5.24 38.97
N ASP A 217 -34.64 -4.44 38.00
CA ASP A 217 -35.98 -3.82 38.03
C ASP A 217 -37.09 -4.87 38.10
N VAL A 218 -36.98 -5.96 37.33
CA VAL A 218 -37.94 -7.08 37.39
C VAL A 218 -37.96 -7.75 38.76
N SER A 219 -36.79 -8.09 39.34
CA SER A 219 -36.76 -8.69 40.68
C SER A 219 -37.22 -7.74 41.79
N ASN A 220 -37.11 -6.42 41.62
CA ASN A 220 -37.74 -5.45 42.52
C ASN A 220 -39.27 -5.47 42.39
N MET A 221 -39.80 -5.45 41.16
CA MET A 221 -41.25 -5.57 40.91
C MET A 221 -41.82 -6.89 41.43
N GLU A 222 -41.10 -8.02 41.31
CA GLU A 222 -41.51 -9.31 41.88
C GLU A 222 -41.65 -9.24 43.42
N PHE A 223 -40.76 -8.53 44.11
CA PHE A 223 -40.84 -8.30 45.55
C PHE A 223 -42.00 -7.38 45.94
N GLU A 224 -42.23 -6.29 45.19
CA GLU A 224 -43.35 -5.38 45.42
C GLU A 224 -44.71 -6.06 45.18
N ILE A 225 -44.83 -6.86 44.11
CA ILE A 225 -46.02 -7.67 43.81
C ILE A 225 -46.24 -8.72 44.90
N GLY A 226 -45.18 -9.39 45.37
CA GLY A 226 -45.28 -10.35 46.48
C GLY A 226 -45.76 -9.71 47.79
N SER A 227 -45.26 -8.52 48.11
CA SER A 227 -45.70 -7.72 49.26
C SER A 227 -47.18 -7.32 49.14
N LEU A 228 -47.60 -6.84 47.96
CA LEU A 228 -48.98 -6.47 47.68
C LEU A 228 -49.93 -7.69 47.72
N MET A 229 -49.51 -8.84 47.21
CA MET A 229 -50.27 -10.09 47.25
C MET A 229 -50.48 -10.56 48.69
N ALA A 230 -49.44 -10.50 49.54
CA ALA A 230 -49.54 -10.82 50.96
C ALA A 230 -50.48 -9.85 51.73
N LEU A 231 -50.56 -8.58 51.32
CA LEU A 231 -51.54 -7.64 51.85
C LEU A 231 -52.97 -8.01 51.44
N PHE A 232 -53.20 -8.38 50.17
CA PHE A 232 -54.52 -8.83 49.71
C PHE A 232 -54.97 -10.12 50.39
N GLU A 233 -54.09 -11.10 50.56
CA GLU A 233 -54.38 -12.36 51.26
C GLU A 233 -54.82 -12.09 52.71
N LYS A 234 -54.05 -11.27 53.44
CA LYS A 234 -54.38 -10.86 54.81
C LYS A 234 -55.70 -10.07 54.92
N ILE A 235 -56.04 -9.25 53.91
CA ILE A 235 -57.34 -8.57 53.86
C ILE A 235 -58.46 -9.59 53.59
N SER A 236 -58.25 -10.57 52.72
CA SER A 236 -59.20 -11.64 52.41
C SER A 236 -59.52 -12.51 53.63
N GLU A 237 -58.50 -12.87 54.42
CA GLU A 237 -58.68 -13.55 55.72
C GLU A 237 -59.55 -12.73 56.68
N ASN A 238 -59.24 -11.44 56.87
CA ASN A 238 -59.99 -10.56 57.76
C ASN A 238 -61.46 -10.39 57.32
N VAL A 239 -61.71 -10.19 56.02
CA VAL A 239 -63.06 -9.98 55.47
C VAL A 239 -63.88 -11.27 55.47
N SER A 240 -63.25 -12.43 55.29
CA SER A 240 -63.92 -13.74 55.44
C SER A 240 -64.28 -14.07 56.89
N GLY A 241 -63.67 -13.39 57.86
CA GLY A 241 -63.93 -13.57 59.29
C GLY A 241 -65.13 -12.80 59.85
N ASP A 242 -65.56 -11.71 59.19
CA ASP A 242 -66.47 -10.72 59.80
C ASP A 242 -67.49 -10.10 58.82
N LEU A 243 -68.10 -10.92 57.96
CA LEU A 243 -69.22 -10.49 57.10
C LEU A 243 -70.59 -11.03 57.57
N GLN A 244 -71.14 -10.41 58.61
CA GLN A 244 -72.55 -10.53 58.94
C GLN A 244 -73.32 -9.26 58.53
N ASP A 245 -73.94 -9.33 57.34
CA ASP A 245 -74.90 -8.35 56.76
C ASP A 245 -74.30 -6.98 56.32
N GLY A 246 -75.02 -6.24 55.46
CA GLY A 246 -74.78 -4.79 55.24
C GLY A 246 -74.27 -4.30 53.87
N SER A 247 -75.12 -4.36 52.84
CA SER A 247 -75.30 -3.33 51.77
C SER A 247 -74.09 -2.58 51.13
N LEU A 248 -73.89 -2.75 49.81
CA LEU A 248 -72.93 -1.98 48.99
C LEU A 248 -73.51 -0.71 48.31
N PRO A 249 -72.85 0.45 48.43
CA PRO A 249 -72.80 1.54 47.44
C PRO A 249 -71.42 1.54 46.71
N SER A 250 -71.18 2.21 45.57
CA SER A 250 -72.02 2.85 44.55
C SER A 250 -71.23 2.89 43.22
N SER A 251 -71.86 2.62 42.08
CA SER A 251 -71.17 2.47 40.78
C SER A 251 -71.10 3.77 39.96
N TYR A 252 -70.65 4.89 40.55
CA TYR A 252 -70.83 6.24 39.99
C TYR A 252 -69.56 7.08 39.79
N GLU A 253 -68.37 6.48 39.86
CA GLU A 253 -67.08 7.21 39.83
C GLU A 253 -66.11 6.77 38.70
N LEU A 254 -66.60 6.05 37.69
CA LEU A 254 -65.75 5.57 36.57
C LEU A 254 -65.69 6.54 35.37
N GLU A 255 -66.77 7.30 35.13
CA GLU A 255 -66.95 8.10 33.91
C GLU A 255 -65.96 9.29 33.84
N SER A 256 -65.67 9.92 34.99
CA SER A 256 -64.72 11.04 35.12
C SER A 256 -63.27 10.70 34.77
N LEU A 257 -62.88 9.42 34.81
CA LEU A 257 -61.52 8.98 34.48
C LEU A 257 -61.32 8.76 32.97
N GLN A 258 -62.39 8.47 32.24
CA GLN A 258 -62.31 8.22 30.79
C GLN A 258 -62.03 9.52 30.01
N SER A 259 -62.56 10.67 30.46
CA SER A 259 -62.34 11.96 29.81
C SER A 259 -60.90 12.48 29.88
N ALA A 260 -60.11 12.07 30.89
CA ALA A 260 -58.70 12.43 30.98
C ALA A 260 -57.87 11.69 29.89
N SER A 261 -58.11 10.37 29.75
CA SER A 261 -57.37 9.50 28.84
C SER A 261 -57.50 9.88 27.36
N GLU A 262 -58.59 10.53 26.95
CA GLU A 262 -58.77 10.98 25.57
C GLU A 262 -57.95 12.25 25.23
N ILE A 263 -57.66 13.10 26.22
CA ILE A 263 -56.81 14.29 26.03
C ILE A 263 -55.35 13.88 25.80
N ASP A 264 -54.82 12.98 26.65
CA ASP A 264 -53.44 12.49 26.57
C ASP A 264 -53.17 11.76 25.24
N LYS A 265 -54.18 11.01 24.76
CA LYS A 265 -54.12 10.28 23.48
C LYS A 265 -53.92 11.21 22.28
N ILE A 266 -54.58 12.38 22.26
CA ILE A 266 -54.46 13.37 21.18
C ILE A 266 -53.06 14.00 21.21
N GLU A 267 -52.49 14.24 22.38
CA GLU A 267 -51.12 14.75 22.53
C GLU A 267 -50.06 13.74 22.06
N VAL A 268 -50.20 12.46 22.43
CA VAL A 268 -49.33 11.37 21.97
C VAL A 268 -49.37 11.20 20.45
N GLU A 269 -50.56 11.24 19.83
CA GLU A 269 -50.70 11.15 18.36
C GLU A 269 -50.04 12.33 17.64
N LYS A 270 -50.18 13.55 18.19
CA LYS A 270 -49.54 14.78 17.69
C LYS A 270 -48.01 14.73 17.82
N ILE A 271 -47.48 14.21 18.93
CA ILE A 271 -46.03 13.99 19.10
C ILE A 271 -45.51 13.02 18.05
N GLU A 272 -46.18 11.88 17.82
CA GLU A 272 -45.74 10.90 16.83
C GLU A 272 -45.77 11.45 15.40
N GLN A 273 -46.79 12.26 15.06
CA GLN A 273 -46.89 12.91 13.76
C GLN A 273 -45.70 13.86 13.47
N GLU A 274 -45.23 14.63 14.47
CA GLU A 274 -44.03 15.46 14.33
C GLU A 274 -42.73 14.61 14.33
N ARG A 275 -42.69 13.47 15.05
CA ARG A 275 -41.56 12.51 14.95
C ARG A 275 -41.42 11.93 13.54
N VAL A 276 -42.53 11.51 12.92
CA VAL A 276 -42.56 11.03 11.53
C VAL A 276 -42.14 12.13 10.56
N THR A 277 -42.62 13.36 10.77
CA THR A 277 -42.26 14.53 9.94
C THR A 277 -40.77 14.85 10.02
N TYR A 278 -40.18 14.85 11.21
CA TYR A 278 -38.74 15.03 11.42
C TYR A 278 -37.91 13.89 10.82
N ALA A 279 -38.37 12.63 10.94
CA ALA A 279 -37.70 11.49 10.32
C ALA A 279 -37.69 11.58 8.78
N GLY A 280 -38.79 12.02 8.17
CA GLY A 280 -38.87 12.27 6.73
C GLY A 280 -37.95 13.39 6.26
N ALA A 281 -37.92 14.51 6.99
CA ALA A 281 -37.01 15.62 6.70
C ALA A 281 -35.53 15.23 6.85
N LEU A 282 -35.18 14.43 7.86
CA LEU A 282 -33.84 13.84 8.02
C LEU A 282 -33.47 12.89 6.87
N ALA A 283 -34.42 12.11 6.34
CA ALA A 283 -34.16 11.25 5.19
C ALA A 283 -33.86 12.08 3.93
N ALA A 284 -34.70 13.09 3.63
CA ALA A 284 -34.49 13.99 2.51
C ALA A 284 -33.16 14.75 2.60
N ALA A 285 -32.78 15.24 3.78
CA ALA A 285 -31.51 15.93 4.01
C ALA A 285 -30.27 15.01 3.95
N ARG A 286 -30.45 13.69 4.12
CA ARG A 286 -29.39 12.68 3.93
C ARG A 286 -29.22 12.27 2.48
N GLU A 287 -30.31 12.24 1.72
CA GLU A 287 -30.30 11.98 0.28
C GLU A 287 -29.77 13.18 -0.51
N ASN A 288 -30.20 14.40 -0.13
CA ASN A 288 -29.80 15.66 -0.74
C ASN A 288 -29.41 16.67 0.36
N PRO A 289 -28.10 16.84 0.67
CA PRO A 289 -27.63 17.73 1.73
C PRO A 289 -27.61 19.21 1.32
N ASN A 290 -28.75 19.71 0.82
CA ASN A 290 -28.96 21.11 0.44
C ASN A 290 -29.41 21.94 1.66
N GLU A 291 -29.11 23.23 1.66
CA GLU A 291 -29.46 24.18 2.74
C GLU A 291 -30.97 24.18 3.06
N GLU A 292 -31.83 24.09 2.05
CA GLU A 292 -33.28 23.99 2.20
C GLU A 292 -33.72 22.73 2.98
N HIS A 293 -33.15 21.56 2.66
CA HIS A 293 -33.49 20.31 3.35
C HIS A 293 -32.93 20.27 4.77
N LEU A 294 -31.75 20.86 5.00
CA LEU A 294 -31.17 21.00 6.35
C LEU A 294 -32.02 21.95 7.22
N ASN A 295 -32.51 23.06 6.66
CA ASN A 295 -33.42 23.98 7.34
C ASN A 295 -34.77 23.31 7.67
N LEU A 296 -35.37 22.57 6.73
CA LEU A 296 -36.60 21.80 6.99
C LEU A 296 -36.42 20.76 8.10
N ALA A 297 -35.27 20.06 8.13
CA ALA A 297 -34.95 19.13 9.21
C ALA A 297 -34.74 19.84 10.57
N ALA A 298 -34.19 21.06 10.58
CA ALA A 298 -34.06 21.88 11.78
C ALA A 298 -35.42 22.42 12.28
N GLU A 299 -36.30 22.87 11.39
CA GLU A 299 -37.66 23.30 11.75
C GLU A 299 -38.51 22.15 12.32
N ALA A 300 -38.49 20.98 11.68
CA ALA A 300 -39.21 19.80 12.18
C ALA A 300 -38.66 19.34 13.55
N ARG A 301 -37.34 19.46 13.77
CA ARG A 301 -36.72 19.23 15.08
C ARG A 301 -37.23 20.20 16.14
N LEU A 302 -37.36 21.49 15.81
CA LEU A 302 -37.86 22.51 16.74
C LEU A 302 -39.33 22.28 17.09
N LYS A 303 -40.18 21.94 16.12
CA LYS A 303 -41.59 21.59 16.36
C LYS A 303 -41.73 20.41 17.31
N LEU A 304 -41.00 19.33 17.04
CA LEU A 304 -40.96 18.15 17.93
C LEU A 304 -40.43 18.51 19.33
N GLN A 305 -39.40 19.35 19.43
CA GLN A 305 -38.84 19.76 20.72
C GLN A 305 -39.82 20.57 21.58
N VAL A 306 -40.76 21.29 20.97
CA VAL A 306 -41.83 22.04 21.66
C VAL A 306 -42.99 21.15 22.17
N LEU A 307 -43.00 19.86 21.81
CA LEU A 307 -44.00 18.88 22.27
C LEU A 307 -43.41 17.81 23.21
N VAL A 308 -42.13 17.91 23.57
CA VAL A 308 -41.38 16.89 24.32
C VAL A 308 -40.57 17.51 25.48
N LEU A 309 -40.74 18.81 25.74
CA LEU A 309 -40.13 19.59 26.84
C LEU A 309 -41.17 20.48 27.52
#